data_AF-N6V245-F1
#
_entry.id   AF-N6V245-F1
#
_cell.length_a   1.000
_cell.length_b   1.000
_cell.length_c   1.000
_cell.angle_alpha   90.00
_cell.angle_beta   90.00
_cell.angle_gamma   90.00
#
_symmetry.space_group_name_H-M   'P 1'
#
loop_
_entity.id
_entity.type
_entity.pdbx_description
1 polymer ?
#
loop_
_entity_poly.entity_id
_entity_poly.type
_entity_poly.pdbx_seq_one_letter_code
_entity_poly.pdbx_strand_id
1 'polypeptide(L)'
;MPFTHVDHMHPDAIIAIAAAKNSRELTREIFGDEIGWLPWRRPGFQLGLDLEAFVKAHPNAKGVVLESHGLFTWANDAKECYELTLQIINKAIEWFAAKTEGKTIFGGAVVESLPQAERRAIAARLMPEIRGRIGKAERKLGDFDDQGAVLEFVNSKNLRPLGALGTSCPDHFLRTKIRPLIVDFDPAKPDVDAVIAGLDKALEDYRADYARYYNDCKHDNSPAMRDPNPVIFLVPGVGMLSFARDKATARIAGEFYVNAINVMRGSSTVSEYQGLPEQEAFDIEYWLLEEAKLQRMPKPKSLAGRVAFVTGGAGGIGRATAARLVGEGACVVLADIDQAALEGTQADFAKMYGADAVRSVKLDVTKEDAVISSFAEACVEFGGVDILVSNAGIASSAPIESTELSMWNRNMDILATGYFLVSREAFRLFRRQNLGGNVVFVASKNGLASSPNAAAYCTAKAAEIHLARCLALEGAEAGIRVNTVNPDAVLRGSKIWNGEWREQRAASSKIEVDELEEHYRKRSMLKLNVLPEDIAEAIYFLASDLSAKSTGNIINVDAGNAQSFTR
;
A
#
# COMPACT_ATOMS: atom_id res chain seq x y z
N MET A 1 0.82 -30.02 30.72
CA MET A 1 -0.63 -30.24 30.49
C MET A 1 -0.87 -31.70 30.17
N PRO A 2 -1.90 -32.36 30.74
CA PRO A 2 -2.16 -33.80 30.53
C PRO A 2 -2.87 -34.14 29.21
N PHE A 3 -3.11 -33.15 28.33
CA PHE A 3 -3.83 -33.29 27.07
C PHE A 3 -2.87 -33.29 25.88
N THR A 4 -3.20 -34.05 24.82
CA THR A 4 -2.39 -34.13 23.60
C THR A 4 -2.56 -32.93 22.67
N HIS A 5 -3.71 -32.24 22.73
CA HIS A 5 -4.02 -31.08 21.91
C HIS A 5 -4.45 -29.90 22.78
N VAL A 6 -3.90 -28.72 22.47
CA VAL A 6 -4.25 -27.44 23.08
C VAL A 6 -4.37 -26.41 21.97
N ASP A 7 -5.54 -25.82 21.83
CA ASP A 7 -5.74 -24.66 20.97
C ASP A 7 -5.56 -23.39 21.78
N HIS A 8 -4.92 -22.40 21.18
CA HIS A 8 -4.75 -21.07 21.74
C HIS A 8 -5.16 -20.05 20.69
N MET A 9 -6.23 -19.30 20.99
CA MET A 9 -6.89 -18.43 20.01
C MET A 9 -7.21 -17.05 20.60
N HIS A 10 -7.26 -16.04 19.72
CA HIS A 10 -7.57 -14.64 20.06
C HIS A 10 -8.83 -14.09 19.36
N PRO A 11 -10.00 -14.75 19.45
CA PRO A 11 -11.22 -14.26 18.80
C PRO A 11 -11.79 -13.05 19.55
N ASP A 12 -12.27 -12.05 18.81
CA ASP A 12 -12.70 -10.74 19.34
C ASP A 12 -13.65 -10.86 20.55
N ALA A 13 -14.64 -11.76 20.50
CA ALA A 13 -15.59 -11.97 21.59
C ALA A 13 -14.92 -12.46 22.89
N ILE A 14 -13.96 -13.38 22.80
CA ILE A 14 -13.21 -13.83 23.99
C ILE A 14 -12.30 -12.72 24.49
N ILE A 15 -11.61 -11.99 23.59
CA ILE A 15 -10.75 -10.89 24.02
C ILE A 15 -11.59 -9.78 24.68
N ALA A 16 -12.81 -9.52 24.21
CA ALA A 16 -13.74 -8.58 24.85
C ALA A 16 -14.07 -8.96 26.30
N ILE A 17 -14.22 -10.26 26.59
CA ILE A 17 -14.37 -10.78 27.96
C ILE A 17 -13.06 -10.62 28.72
N ALA A 18 -11.94 -11.04 28.13
CA ALA A 18 -10.63 -11.04 28.78
C ALA A 18 -10.13 -9.63 29.12
N ALA A 19 -10.47 -8.63 28.31
CA ALA A 19 -10.10 -7.23 28.47
C ALA A 19 -11.17 -6.41 29.23
N ALA A 20 -12.22 -7.04 29.75
CA ALA A 20 -13.18 -6.39 30.63
C ALA A 20 -12.66 -6.34 32.07
N LYS A 21 -12.93 -5.23 32.77
CA LYS A 21 -12.57 -5.06 34.19
C LYS A 21 -13.07 -6.17 35.12
N ASN A 22 -14.19 -6.80 34.79
CA ASN A 22 -14.79 -7.94 35.51
C ASN A 22 -14.67 -9.23 34.69
N SER A 23 -13.54 -9.43 34.01
CA SER A 23 -13.30 -10.57 33.11
C SER A 23 -13.56 -11.91 33.77
N ARG A 24 -13.17 -12.08 35.04
CA ARG A 24 -13.41 -13.29 35.83
C ARG A 24 -14.89 -13.60 36.02
N GLU A 25 -15.68 -12.58 36.38
CA GLU A 25 -17.12 -12.71 36.59
C GLU A 25 -17.84 -13.02 35.27
N LEU A 26 -17.46 -12.34 34.19
CA LEU A 26 -18.04 -12.57 32.86
C LEU A 26 -17.73 -13.98 32.34
N THR A 27 -16.48 -14.44 32.47
CA THR A 27 -16.12 -15.82 32.10
C THR A 27 -16.99 -16.83 32.84
N ARG A 28 -17.23 -16.63 34.14
CA ARG A 28 -18.11 -17.50 34.93
C ARG A 28 -19.57 -17.40 34.51
N GLU A 29 -20.09 -16.20 34.22
CA GLU A 29 -21.47 -16.03 33.74
C GLU A 29 -21.71 -16.77 32.41
N ILE A 30 -20.77 -16.67 31.48
CA ILE A 30 -20.94 -17.17 30.12
C ILE A 30 -20.67 -18.68 30.04
N PHE A 31 -19.61 -19.15 30.69
CA PHE A 31 -19.12 -20.52 30.53
C PHE A 31 -19.37 -21.42 31.74
N GLY A 32 -19.75 -20.86 32.89
CA GLY A 32 -19.88 -21.62 34.13
C GLY A 32 -18.53 -22.20 34.55
N ASP A 33 -18.52 -23.48 34.94
CA ASP A 33 -17.30 -24.19 35.34
C ASP A 33 -16.62 -24.92 34.17
N GLU A 34 -17.18 -24.84 32.95
CA GLU A 34 -16.64 -25.50 31.76
C GLU A 34 -15.34 -24.83 31.28
N ILE A 35 -15.29 -23.50 31.31
CA ILE A 35 -14.11 -22.70 30.98
C ILE A 35 -13.71 -21.86 32.20
N GLY A 36 -12.49 -22.07 32.67
CA GLY A 36 -11.93 -21.35 33.79
C GLY A 36 -11.48 -19.94 33.46
N TRP A 37 -10.96 -19.25 34.47
CA TRP A 37 -10.28 -17.97 34.31
C TRP A 37 -8.93 -17.96 35.04
N LEU A 38 -7.91 -17.35 34.42
CA LEU A 38 -6.62 -17.09 35.04
C LEU A 38 -6.26 -15.60 34.89
N PRO A 39 -5.60 -15.00 35.90
CA PRO A 39 -5.10 -13.63 35.81
C PRO A 39 -4.02 -13.54 34.73
N TRP A 40 -3.80 -12.33 34.23
CA TRP A 40 -2.84 -12.11 33.15
C TRP A 40 -1.45 -12.67 33.52
N ARG A 41 -0.85 -13.36 32.55
CA ARG A 41 0.51 -13.87 32.65
C ARG A 41 1.17 -13.77 31.28
N ARG A 42 2.40 -13.25 31.25
CA ARG A 42 3.23 -13.27 30.04
C ARG A 42 3.36 -14.69 29.47
N PRO A 43 3.15 -14.88 28.16
CA PRO A 43 3.37 -16.17 27.51
C PRO A 43 4.78 -16.70 27.73
N GLY A 44 4.90 -17.95 28.18
CA GLY A 44 6.18 -18.58 28.50
C GLY A 44 6.02 -19.79 29.41
N PHE A 45 7.16 -20.28 29.93
CA PHE A 45 7.20 -21.49 30.76
C PHE A 45 6.32 -21.38 32.01
N GLN A 46 6.31 -20.22 32.67
CA GLN A 46 5.49 -20.01 33.87
C GLN A 46 3.99 -20.12 33.59
N LEU A 47 3.51 -19.57 32.47
CA LEU A 47 2.12 -19.74 32.05
C LEU A 47 1.79 -21.23 31.85
N GLY A 48 2.72 -22.02 31.29
CA GLY A 48 2.56 -23.47 31.15
C GLY A 48 2.40 -24.19 32.50
N LEU A 49 3.17 -23.80 33.52
CA LEU A 49 3.05 -24.33 34.88
C LEU A 49 1.72 -23.92 35.54
N ASP A 50 1.29 -22.68 35.35
CA ASP A 50 0.02 -22.18 35.88
C ASP A 50 -1.18 -22.89 35.26
N LEU A 51 -1.15 -23.13 33.94
CA LEU A 51 -2.13 -23.94 33.23
C LEU A 51 -2.15 -25.38 33.78
N GLU A 52 -0.99 -25.98 34.02
CA GLU A 52 -0.90 -27.33 34.59
C GLU A 52 -1.51 -27.38 36.00
N ALA A 53 -1.18 -26.40 36.84
CA ALA A 53 -1.73 -26.29 38.19
C ALA A 53 -3.25 -26.08 38.15
N PHE A 54 -3.75 -25.26 37.22
CA PHE A 54 -5.18 -25.01 37.03
C PHE A 54 -5.93 -26.29 36.67
N VAL A 55 -5.42 -27.07 35.70
CA VAL A 55 -6.04 -28.34 35.28
C VAL A 55 -6.05 -29.36 36.42
N LYS A 56 -4.97 -29.46 37.21
CA LYS A 56 -4.93 -30.35 38.38
C LYS A 56 -5.99 -29.98 39.42
N ALA A 57 -6.24 -28.69 39.62
CA ALA A 57 -7.25 -28.20 40.55
C ALA A 57 -8.69 -28.31 40.01
N HIS A 58 -8.87 -28.30 38.68
CA HIS A 58 -10.16 -28.31 38.00
C HIS A 58 -10.20 -29.40 36.92
N PRO A 59 -10.29 -30.69 37.29
CA PRO A 59 -10.15 -31.81 36.35
C PRO A 59 -11.24 -31.87 35.27
N ASN A 60 -12.37 -31.19 35.48
CA ASN A 60 -13.49 -31.12 34.54
C ASN A 60 -13.45 -29.88 33.62
N ALA A 61 -12.53 -28.94 33.85
CA ALA A 61 -12.40 -27.77 33.00
C ALA A 61 -11.88 -28.17 31.62
N LYS A 62 -12.45 -27.58 30.57
CA LYS A 62 -12.09 -27.83 29.17
C LYS A 62 -11.24 -26.73 28.55
N GLY A 63 -11.04 -25.65 29.29
CA GLY A 63 -10.30 -24.50 28.83
C GLY A 63 -10.16 -23.42 29.90
N VAL A 64 -9.49 -22.34 29.55
CA VAL A 64 -9.37 -21.14 30.38
C VAL A 64 -9.36 -19.88 29.51
N VAL A 65 -10.03 -18.84 29.98
CA VAL A 65 -9.82 -17.46 29.51
C VAL A 65 -8.68 -16.86 30.32
N LEU A 66 -7.60 -16.46 29.65
CA LEU A 66 -6.50 -15.72 30.24
C LEU A 66 -6.78 -14.22 30.11
N GLU A 67 -6.87 -13.53 31.24
CA GLU A 67 -7.12 -12.08 31.31
C GLU A 67 -6.16 -11.30 30.41
N SER A 68 -6.70 -10.30 29.70
CA SER A 68 -6.00 -9.46 28.72
C SER A 68 -5.23 -10.22 27.62
N HIS A 69 -5.59 -11.48 27.35
CA HIS A 69 -4.86 -12.32 26.39
C HIS A 69 -5.73 -13.13 25.44
N GLY A 70 -6.48 -14.14 25.91
CA GLY A 70 -7.10 -15.10 24.99
C GLY A 70 -7.73 -16.34 25.59
N LEU A 71 -8.14 -17.26 24.71
CA LEU A 71 -8.73 -18.56 25.06
C LEU A 71 -7.70 -19.67 24.89
N PHE A 72 -7.61 -20.55 25.88
CA PHE A 72 -7.01 -21.86 25.76
C PHE A 72 -8.09 -22.93 25.91
N THR A 73 -8.11 -23.90 25.02
CA THR A 73 -8.99 -25.08 25.07
C THR A 73 -8.14 -26.32 24.87
N TRP A 74 -8.57 -27.45 25.43
CA TRP A 74 -7.77 -28.67 25.37
C TRP A 74 -8.63 -29.92 25.23
N ALA A 75 -8.11 -30.89 24.48
CA ALA A 75 -8.71 -32.22 24.31
C ALA A 75 -7.63 -33.27 23.98
N ASN A 76 -8.04 -34.54 23.92
CA ASN A 76 -7.15 -35.64 23.55
C ASN A 76 -7.19 -35.98 22.04
N ASP A 77 -8.08 -35.33 21.29
CA ASP A 77 -8.20 -35.41 19.84
C ASP A 77 -8.20 -34.00 19.23
N ALA A 78 -7.54 -33.84 18.08
CA ALA A 78 -7.38 -32.54 17.44
C ALA A 78 -8.71 -31.97 16.94
N LYS A 79 -9.60 -32.81 16.41
CA LYS A 79 -10.91 -32.38 15.91
C LYS A 79 -11.81 -31.99 17.08
N GLU A 80 -11.82 -32.78 18.16
CA GLU A 80 -12.56 -32.44 19.38
C GLU A 80 -12.09 -31.10 19.98
N CYS A 81 -10.77 -30.86 20.02
CA CYS A 81 -10.21 -29.60 20.52
C CYS A 81 -10.71 -28.41 19.68
N TYR A 82 -10.63 -28.54 18.35
CA TYR A 82 -11.10 -27.52 17.41
C TYR A 82 -12.60 -27.25 17.52
N GLU A 83 -13.43 -28.30 17.57
CA GLU A 83 -14.89 -28.17 17.70
C GLU A 83 -15.28 -27.53 19.04
N LEU A 84 -14.61 -27.90 20.14
CA LEU A 84 -14.76 -27.23 21.44
C LEU A 84 -14.39 -25.75 21.35
N THR A 85 -13.25 -25.42 20.74
CA THR A 85 -12.81 -24.03 20.52
C THR A 85 -13.91 -23.23 19.82
N LEU A 86 -14.47 -23.74 18.72
CA LEU A 86 -15.56 -23.09 18.01
C LEU A 86 -16.83 -22.95 18.86
N GLN A 87 -17.20 -23.99 19.61
CA GLN A 87 -18.36 -23.96 20.51
C GLN A 87 -18.24 -22.84 21.55
N ILE A 88 -17.07 -22.72 22.20
CA ILE A 88 -16.82 -21.69 23.22
C ILE A 88 -16.87 -20.29 22.59
N ILE A 89 -16.28 -20.11 21.41
CA ILE A 89 -16.33 -18.84 20.67
C ILE A 89 -17.76 -18.46 20.31
N ASN A 90 -18.53 -19.38 19.74
CA ASN A 90 -19.92 -19.11 19.35
C ASN A 90 -20.80 -18.79 20.55
N LYS A 91 -20.60 -19.48 21.69
CA LYS A 91 -21.31 -19.18 22.93
C LYS A 91 -21.05 -17.74 23.41
N ALA A 92 -19.80 -17.26 23.29
CA ALA A 92 -19.47 -15.88 23.61
C ALA A 92 -20.15 -14.89 22.65
N ILE A 93 -20.13 -15.18 21.34
CA ILE A 93 -20.76 -14.35 20.30
C ILE A 93 -22.27 -14.24 20.55
N GLU A 94 -22.96 -15.35 20.79
CA GLU A 94 -24.39 -15.39 21.09
C GLU A 94 -24.73 -14.61 22.36
N TRP A 95 -23.91 -14.75 23.40
CA TRP A 95 -24.08 -13.99 24.64
C TRP A 95 -23.93 -12.49 24.41
N PHE A 96 -22.91 -12.05 23.66
CA PHE A 96 -22.76 -10.62 23.31
C PHE A 96 -23.93 -10.12 22.48
N ALA A 97 -24.36 -10.87 21.47
CA ALA A 97 -25.51 -10.49 20.65
C ALA A 97 -26.74 -10.21 21.51
N ALA A 98 -27.05 -11.10 22.46
CA ALA A 98 -28.18 -10.93 23.39
C ALA A 98 -27.97 -9.78 24.40
N LYS A 99 -26.76 -9.60 24.93
CA LYS A 99 -26.49 -8.60 25.99
C LYS A 99 -26.24 -7.18 25.49
N THR A 100 -25.95 -7.03 24.20
CA THR A 100 -25.66 -5.74 23.56
C THR A 100 -26.81 -5.23 22.71
N GLU A 101 -27.84 -6.05 22.48
CA GLU A 101 -29.05 -5.65 21.76
C GLU A 101 -29.69 -4.38 22.37
N GLY A 102 -29.96 -3.39 21.53
CA GLY A 102 -30.56 -2.11 21.91
C GLY A 102 -29.68 -1.21 22.78
N LYS A 103 -28.44 -1.61 23.10
CA LYS A 103 -27.51 -0.77 23.87
C LYS A 103 -26.78 0.21 22.97
N THR A 104 -26.47 1.37 23.54
CA THR A 104 -25.65 2.37 22.89
C THR A 104 -24.19 1.93 22.89
N ILE A 105 -23.64 1.70 21.70
CA ILE A 105 -22.23 1.35 21.49
C ILE A 105 -21.35 2.60 21.58
N PHE A 106 -20.17 2.47 22.22
CA PHE A 106 -19.17 3.54 22.36
C PHE A 106 -19.70 4.90 22.87
N GLY A 107 -20.76 4.88 23.68
CA GLY A 107 -21.38 6.12 24.20
C GLY A 107 -22.16 6.93 23.15
N GLY A 108 -22.36 6.38 21.95
CA GLY A 108 -23.19 6.95 20.88
C GLY A 108 -22.38 7.79 19.89
N ALA A 109 -22.95 7.98 18.70
CA ALA A 109 -22.37 8.85 17.68
C ALA A 109 -22.46 10.33 18.11
N VAL A 110 -21.35 11.06 17.98
CA VAL A 110 -21.27 12.52 18.16
C VAL A 110 -21.01 13.26 16.86
N VAL A 111 -20.73 12.50 15.80
CA VAL A 111 -20.37 12.96 14.46
C VAL A 111 -21.05 12.04 13.44
N GLU A 112 -21.43 12.58 12.29
CA GLU A 112 -21.95 11.78 11.17
C GLU A 112 -20.85 11.47 10.15
N SER A 113 -20.91 10.27 9.56
CA SER A 113 -20.00 9.91 8.45
C SER A 113 -20.29 10.77 7.23
N LEU A 114 -19.24 11.32 6.63
CA LEU A 114 -19.35 11.96 5.32
C LEU A 114 -19.71 10.93 4.25
N PRO A 115 -20.30 11.32 3.10
CA PRO A 115 -20.52 10.43 1.97
C PRO A 115 -19.23 9.74 1.51
N GLN A 116 -19.33 8.49 1.03
CA GLN A 116 -18.14 7.68 0.69
C GLN A 116 -17.17 8.36 -0.28
N ALA A 117 -17.69 9.05 -1.30
CA ALA A 117 -16.85 9.79 -2.25
C ALA A 117 -16.06 10.93 -1.59
N GLU A 118 -16.66 11.62 -0.62
CA GLU A 118 -15.99 12.68 0.15
C GLU A 118 -14.94 12.10 1.09
N ARG A 119 -15.23 10.98 1.77
CA ARG A 119 -14.25 10.27 2.62
C ARG A 119 -13.02 9.85 1.81
N ARG A 120 -13.24 9.24 0.63
CA ARG A 120 -12.14 8.88 -0.29
C ARG A 120 -11.37 10.11 -0.77
N ALA A 121 -12.03 11.21 -1.11
CA ALA A 121 -11.37 12.44 -1.52
C ALA A 121 -10.50 13.03 -0.39
N ILE A 122 -10.98 12.97 0.86
CA ILE A 122 -10.21 13.41 2.03
C ILE A 122 -9.01 12.48 2.25
N ALA A 123 -9.20 11.16 2.18
CA ALA A 123 -8.11 10.18 2.29
C ALA A 123 -7.04 10.41 1.20
N ALA A 124 -7.44 10.63 -0.06
CA ALA A 124 -6.55 10.94 -1.17
C ALA A 124 -5.71 12.21 -0.93
N ARG A 125 -6.25 13.17 -0.16
CA ARG A 125 -5.52 14.38 0.23
C ARG A 125 -4.61 14.17 1.44
N LEU A 126 -5.08 13.48 2.48
CA LEU A 126 -4.34 13.33 3.74
C LEU A 126 -3.22 12.29 3.65
N MET A 127 -3.47 11.15 3.01
CA MET A 127 -2.52 10.03 3.01
C MET A 127 -1.13 10.40 2.46
N PRO A 128 -0.98 11.09 1.31
CA PRO A 128 0.35 11.50 0.83
C PRO A 128 1.06 12.51 1.74
N GLU A 129 0.31 13.38 2.42
CA GLU A 129 0.86 14.36 3.38
C GLU A 129 1.38 13.68 4.65
N ILE A 130 0.65 12.67 5.15
CA ILE A 130 1.04 11.83 6.28
C ILE A 130 2.24 10.98 5.89
N ARG A 131 2.12 10.21 4.80
CA ARG A 131 3.18 9.35 4.26
C ARG A 131 4.48 10.12 4.05
N GLY A 132 4.39 11.34 3.53
CA GLY A 132 5.53 12.23 3.31
C GLY A 132 6.30 12.57 4.58
N ARG A 133 5.59 12.79 5.70
CA ARG A 133 6.19 13.18 6.98
C ARG A 133 6.72 12.00 7.79
N ILE A 134 6.05 10.85 7.72
CA ILE A 134 6.48 9.65 8.44
C ILE A 134 7.47 8.79 7.63
N GLY A 135 7.50 8.96 6.31
CA GLY A 135 8.25 8.12 5.36
C GLY A 135 9.67 8.57 5.02
N LYS A 136 10.22 9.58 5.72
CA LYS A 136 11.52 10.20 5.41
C LYS A 136 12.70 9.27 5.68
N ALA A 137 12.68 8.58 6.83
CA ALA A 137 13.75 7.66 7.24
C ALA A 137 13.59 6.27 6.60
N GLU A 138 12.36 5.80 6.50
CA GLU A 138 12.00 4.53 5.86
C GLU A 138 10.71 4.75 5.05
N ARG A 139 10.69 4.30 3.79
CA ARG A 139 9.51 4.42 2.94
C ARG A 139 8.34 3.62 3.52
N LYS A 140 7.14 4.21 3.47
CA LYS A 140 5.91 3.59 3.94
C LYS A 140 4.91 3.45 2.80
N LEU A 141 3.99 2.50 2.93
CA LEU A 141 2.80 2.34 2.12
C LEU A 141 1.57 2.46 3.02
N GLY A 142 0.49 2.98 2.44
CA GLY A 142 -0.77 3.26 3.13
C GLY A 142 -1.88 2.28 2.80
N ASP A 143 -2.86 2.19 3.68
CA ASP A 143 -4.16 1.56 3.47
C ASP A 143 -5.28 2.43 4.07
N PHE A 144 -6.48 2.36 3.49
CA PHE A 144 -7.65 3.12 3.91
C PHE A 144 -8.83 2.19 4.14
N ASP A 145 -9.42 2.28 5.33
CA ASP A 145 -10.57 1.48 5.73
C ASP A 145 -11.68 2.40 6.27
N ASP A 146 -12.84 2.36 5.61
CA ASP A 146 -14.06 3.08 5.97
C ASP A 146 -15.25 2.14 6.20
N GLN A 147 -14.99 0.89 6.58
CA GLN A 147 -16.06 -0.06 6.91
C GLN A 147 -16.88 0.38 8.12
N GLY A 148 -18.09 -0.17 8.25
CA GLY A 148 -19.06 0.24 9.26
C GLY A 148 -18.54 0.20 10.70
N ALA A 149 -17.74 -0.81 11.06
CA ALA A 149 -17.14 -0.90 12.40
C ALA A 149 -16.16 0.24 12.70
N VAL A 150 -15.36 0.63 11.71
CA VAL A 150 -14.43 1.76 11.82
C VAL A 150 -15.21 3.06 11.95
N LEU A 151 -16.19 3.29 11.08
CA LEU A 151 -17.02 4.50 11.08
C LEU A 151 -17.80 4.67 12.39
N GLU A 152 -18.39 3.59 12.93
CA GLU A 152 -19.06 3.61 14.23
C GLU A 152 -18.10 4.05 15.35
N PHE A 153 -16.85 3.57 15.33
CA PHE A 153 -15.85 3.92 16.33
C PHE A 153 -15.35 5.36 16.19
N VAL A 154 -14.91 5.79 15.00
CA VAL A 154 -14.34 7.14 14.80
C VAL A 154 -15.36 8.26 14.94
N ASN A 155 -16.65 7.95 14.88
CA ASN A 155 -17.73 8.90 15.10
C ASN A 155 -18.24 8.92 16.54
N SER A 156 -17.73 8.05 17.40
CA SER A 156 -18.29 7.83 18.73
C SER A 156 -17.81 8.86 19.75
N LYS A 157 -18.63 9.07 20.79
CA LYS A 157 -18.28 9.85 21.98
C LYS A 157 -17.01 9.32 22.65
N ASN A 158 -16.81 8.01 22.61
CA ASN A 158 -15.72 7.33 23.30
C ASN A 158 -14.45 7.14 22.44
N LEU A 159 -14.37 7.69 21.23
CA LEU A 159 -13.18 7.59 20.37
C LEU A 159 -11.88 7.97 21.12
N ARG A 160 -11.84 9.15 21.73
CA ARG A 160 -10.63 9.65 22.43
C ARG A 160 -10.27 8.84 23.68
N PRO A 161 -11.19 8.57 24.63
CA PRO A 161 -10.84 7.79 25.82
C PRO A 161 -10.45 6.34 25.47
N LEU A 162 -11.16 5.67 24.54
CA LEU A 162 -10.81 4.30 24.15
C LEU A 162 -9.54 4.24 23.30
N GLY A 163 -9.38 5.16 22.35
CA GLY A 163 -8.15 5.25 21.55
C GLY A 163 -6.91 5.52 22.40
N ALA A 164 -7.03 6.25 23.51
CA ALA A 164 -5.92 6.49 24.44
C ALA A 164 -5.50 5.25 25.24
N LEU A 165 -6.41 4.30 25.47
CA LEU A 165 -6.13 3.03 26.15
C LEU A 165 -5.36 2.04 25.25
N GLY A 166 -5.35 2.28 23.94
CA GLY A 166 -4.58 1.46 23.01
C GLY A 166 -5.29 0.17 22.61
N THR A 167 -4.51 -0.87 22.36
CA THR A 167 -5.03 -2.14 21.84
C THR A 167 -5.08 -3.25 22.88
N SER A 168 -5.88 -4.27 22.60
CA SER A 168 -6.37 -5.25 23.60
C SER A 168 -5.55 -6.52 23.79
N CYS A 169 -4.60 -6.82 22.91
CA CYS A 169 -3.83 -8.07 23.01
C CYS A 169 -2.41 -7.91 22.46
N PRO A 170 -1.46 -8.80 22.84
CA PRO A 170 -0.07 -8.74 22.41
C PRO A 170 0.13 -8.66 20.89
N ASP A 171 -0.68 -9.38 20.11
CA ASP A 171 -0.59 -9.41 18.64
C ASP A 171 -0.87 -8.03 18.03
N HIS A 172 -1.76 -7.25 18.64
CA HIS A 172 -2.08 -5.90 18.20
C HIS A 172 -0.89 -4.94 18.39
N PHE A 173 -0.18 -5.00 19.53
CA PHE A 173 0.94 -4.10 19.82
C PHE A 173 2.08 -4.23 18.80
N LEU A 174 2.37 -5.46 18.36
CA LEU A 174 3.41 -5.72 17.36
C LEU A 174 3.12 -5.09 16.00
N ARG A 175 1.84 -4.80 15.71
CA ARG A 175 1.39 -4.33 14.38
C ARG A 175 0.89 -2.90 14.38
N THR A 176 0.30 -2.44 15.48
CA THR A 176 -0.44 -1.16 15.55
C THR A 176 0.18 -0.14 16.52
N LYS A 177 1.23 -0.54 17.25
CA LYS A 177 1.84 0.20 18.37
C LYS A 177 0.90 0.36 19.56
N ILE A 178 1.38 1.08 20.58
CA ILE A 178 0.65 1.28 21.84
C ILE A 178 -0.66 2.06 21.67
N ARG A 179 -0.72 3.07 20.78
CA ARG A 179 -1.93 3.86 20.53
C ARG A 179 -1.98 4.42 19.11
N PRO A 180 -3.18 4.63 18.53
CA PRO A 180 -3.34 5.36 17.27
C PRO A 180 -3.06 6.86 17.44
N LEU A 181 -2.92 7.58 16.33
CA LEU A 181 -3.08 9.03 16.29
C LEU A 181 -4.52 9.37 15.89
N ILE A 182 -5.22 10.14 16.72
CA ILE A 182 -6.55 10.66 16.38
C ILE A 182 -6.37 12.01 15.71
N VAL A 183 -6.76 12.11 14.45
CA VAL A 183 -6.66 13.33 13.64
C VAL A 183 -7.75 14.31 14.09
N ASP A 184 -7.34 15.56 14.34
CA ASP A 184 -8.26 16.62 14.73
C ASP A 184 -8.98 17.18 13.50
N PHE A 185 -10.04 16.49 13.08
CA PHE A 185 -10.84 16.82 11.91
C PHE A 185 -12.32 16.93 12.32
N ASP A 186 -12.97 18.02 11.92
CA ASP A 186 -14.40 18.29 12.15
C ASP A 186 -15.19 18.00 10.86
N PRO A 187 -16.00 16.92 10.81
CA PRO A 187 -16.77 16.60 9.61
C PRO A 187 -17.95 17.55 9.37
N ALA A 188 -18.39 18.30 10.38
CA ALA A 188 -19.42 19.31 10.20
C ALA A 188 -18.86 20.57 9.50
N LYS A 189 -17.54 20.77 9.55
CA LYS A 189 -16.81 21.86 8.87
C LYS A 189 -15.51 21.32 8.27
N PRO A 190 -15.58 20.50 7.20
CA PRO A 190 -14.40 19.86 6.63
C PRO A 190 -13.36 20.88 6.17
N ASP A 191 -12.22 20.91 6.84
CA ASP A 191 -11.05 21.71 6.46
C ASP A 191 -9.79 20.85 6.49
N VAL A 192 -9.52 20.21 5.36
CA VAL A 192 -8.36 19.33 5.20
C VAL A 192 -7.05 20.12 5.21
N ASP A 193 -7.05 21.38 4.76
CA ASP A 193 -5.85 22.21 4.73
C ASP A 193 -5.41 22.62 6.14
N ALA A 194 -6.36 22.92 7.02
CA ALA A 194 -6.09 23.13 8.44
C ALA A 194 -5.49 21.88 9.11
N VAL A 195 -6.02 20.68 8.79
CA VAL A 195 -5.46 19.41 9.29
C VAL A 195 -4.02 19.22 8.82
N ILE A 196 -3.75 19.44 7.53
CA ILE A 196 -2.40 19.31 6.96
C ILE A 196 -1.44 20.29 7.62
N ALA A 197 -1.86 21.53 7.88
CA ALA A 197 -1.05 22.55 8.54
C ALA A 197 -0.72 22.17 10.00
N GLY A 198 -1.62 21.47 10.71
CA GLY A 198 -1.41 20.99 12.08
C GLY A 198 -0.64 19.66 12.20
N LEU A 199 -0.43 18.96 11.09
CA LEU A 199 0.06 17.57 11.10
C LEU A 199 1.48 17.42 11.66
N ASP A 200 2.37 18.38 11.40
CA ASP A 200 3.74 18.34 11.94
C ASP A 200 3.73 18.38 13.46
N LYS A 201 2.92 19.26 14.06
CA LYS A 201 2.75 19.35 15.50
C LYS A 201 2.15 18.06 16.08
N ALA A 202 1.12 17.52 15.47
CA ALA A 202 0.48 16.27 15.92
C ALA A 202 1.46 15.09 15.90
N LEU A 203 2.30 14.99 14.86
CA LEU A 203 3.33 13.96 14.76
C LEU A 203 4.47 14.16 15.76
N GLU A 204 4.89 15.40 16.02
CA GLU A 204 5.88 15.71 17.05
C GLU A 204 5.38 15.33 18.44
N ASP A 205 4.13 15.65 18.77
CA ASP A 205 3.52 15.30 20.05
C ASP A 205 3.41 13.78 20.22
N TYR A 206 3.02 13.05 19.17
CA TYR A 206 2.99 11.59 19.19
C TYR A 206 4.40 11.00 19.38
N ARG A 207 5.41 11.50 18.67
CA ARG A 207 6.79 11.03 18.80
C ARG A 207 7.35 11.29 20.19
N ALA A 208 7.02 12.44 20.79
CA ALA A 208 7.41 12.77 22.16
C ALA A 208 6.74 11.84 23.18
N ASP A 209 5.45 11.55 23.00
CA ASP A 209 4.70 10.60 23.82
C ASP A 209 5.27 9.16 23.71
N TYR A 210 5.57 8.70 22.50
CA TYR A 210 6.19 7.39 22.28
C TYR A 210 7.60 7.32 22.87
N ALA A 211 8.38 8.41 22.78
CA ALA A 211 9.70 8.49 23.40
C ALA A 211 9.63 8.49 24.94
N ARG A 212 8.62 9.14 25.54
CA ARG A 212 8.34 9.04 26.98
C ARG A 212 8.06 7.58 27.35
N TYR A 213 7.08 6.95 26.69
CA TYR A 213 6.73 5.55 26.89
C TYR A 213 7.95 4.62 26.81
N TYR A 214 8.79 4.79 25.78
CA TYR A 214 10.02 4.00 25.65
C TYR A 214 10.98 4.23 26.82
N ASN A 215 11.21 5.48 27.25
CA ASN A 215 12.16 5.77 28.31
C ASN A 215 11.67 5.36 29.71
N ASP A 216 10.36 5.44 29.95
CA ASP A 216 9.75 5.07 31.23
C ASP A 216 9.70 3.55 31.42
N CYS A 217 9.57 2.77 30.34
CA CYS A 217 9.41 1.31 30.39
C CYS A 217 10.63 0.49 30.00
N LYS A 218 11.69 1.09 29.41
CA LYS A 218 12.86 0.32 28.94
C LYS A 218 13.64 -0.33 30.06
N HIS A 219 14.20 -1.49 29.74
CA HIS A 219 15.18 -2.21 30.54
C HIS A 219 16.60 -1.91 30.02
N ASP A 220 17.61 -2.21 30.82
CA ASP A 220 19.03 -2.02 30.45
C ASP A 220 19.42 -2.80 29.17
N ASN A 221 18.72 -3.90 28.88
CA ASN A 221 18.95 -4.74 27.72
C ASN A 221 17.96 -4.51 26.57
N SER A 222 17.11 -3.49 26.64
CA SER A 222 16.12 -3.21 25.60
C SER A 222 16.80 -2.79 24.27
N PRO A 223 16.27 -3.23 23.10
CA PRO A 223 16.70 -2.71 21.81
C PRO A 223 16.53 -1.20 21.69
N ALA A 224 17.19 -0.60 20.69
CA ALA A 224 17.02 0.81 20.38
C ALA A 224 15.55 1.14 20.06
N MET A 225 15.13 2.37 20.36
CA MET A 225 13.77 2.83 20.10
C MET A 225 13.42 2.63 18.62
N ARG A 226 12.26 2.00 18.37
CA ARG A 226 11.74 1.77 17.02
C ARG A 226 11.27 3.10 16.41
N ASP A 227 10.89 3.05 15.13
CA ASP A 227 10.24 4.16 14.43
C ASP A 227 9.13 4.77 15.32
N PRO A 228 9.27 6.04 15.76
CA PRO A 228 8.34 6.65 16.70
C PRO A 228 7.07 7.20 16.04
N ASN A 229 6.86 6.96 14.74
CA ASN A 229 5.66 7.41 14.04
C ASN A 229 4.44 6.52 14.33
N PRO A 230 3.21 7.07 14.26
CA PRO A 230 2.00 6.27 14.35
C PRO A 230 1.87 5.30 13.18
N VAL A 231 1.32 4.12 13.46
CA VAL A 231 0.89 3.17 12.41
C VAL A 231 -0.56 3.42 12.02
N ILE A 232 -1.44 3.67 13.01
CA ILE A 232 -2.87 3.87 12.81
C ILE A 232 -3.23 5.34 13.00
N PHE A 233 -4.01 5.89 12.07
CA PHE A 233 -4.59 7.22 12.12
C PHE A 233 -6.11 7.09 12.05
N LEU A 234 -6.82 7.68 13.01
CA LEU A 234 -8.28 7.68 13.06
C LEU A 234 -8.80 9.07 12.72
N VAL A 235 -9.69 9.15 11.74
CA VAL A 235 -10.21 10.40 11.20
C VAL A 235 -11.74 10.41 11.36
N PRO A 236 -12.29 11.21 12.30
CA PRO A 236 -13.73 11.33 12.49
C PRO A 236 -14.46 11.62 11.18
N GLY A 237 -15.62 11.01 10.96
CA GLY A 237 -16.42 11.15 9.74
C GLY A 237 -15.82 10.54 8.45
N VAL A 238 -14.56 10.08 8.48
CA VAL A 238 -13.82 9.63 7.29
C VAL A 238 -13.41 8.15 7.36
N GLY A 239 -12.85 7.69 8.47
CA GLY A 239 -12.40 6.30 8.62
C GLY A 239 -11.01 6.18 9.25
N MET A 240 -10.30 5.13 8.87
CA MET A 240 -8.97 4.78 9.40
C MET A 240 -7.94 4.72 8.28
N LEU A 241 -6.76 5.26 8.53
CA LEU A 241 -5.58 5.15 7.68
C LEU A 241 -4.53 4.34 8.43
N SER A 242 -3.86 3.42 7.75
CA SER A 242 -2.73 2.67 8.32
C SER A 242 -1.50 2.77 7.44
N PHE A 243 -0.31 2.79 8.05
CA PHE A 243 0.95 2.90 7.34
C PHE A 243 2.00 1.90 7.85
N ALA A 244 2.65 1.21 6.93
CA ALA A 244 3.74 0.28 7.24
C ALA A 244 4.78 0.27 6.12
N ARG A 245 5.87 -0.49 6.29
CA ARG A 245 6.94 -0.60 5.28
C ARG A 245 6.50 -1.24 3.95
N ASP A 246 5.42 -2.02 3.97
CA ASP A 246 4.84 -2.70 2.82
C ASP A 246 3.31 -2.68 2.88
N LYS A 247 2.64 -2.78 1.72
CA LYS A 247 1.18 -2.66 1.63
C LYS A 247 0.43 -3.74 2.41
N ALA A 248 0.89 -4.98 2.33
CA ALA A 248 0.24 -6.09 3.05
C ALA A 248 0.29 -5.85 4.55
N THR A 249 1.42 -5.40 5.09
CA THR A 249 1.56 -5.06 6.51
C THR A 249 0.70 -3.85 6.90
N ALA A 250 0.54 -2.85 6.03
CA ALA A 250 -0.32 -1.70 6.29
C ALA A 250 -1.79 -2.14 6.40
N ARG A 251 -2.29 -2.92 5.42
CA ARG A 251 -3.64 -3.50 5.45
C ARG A 251 -3.86 -4.37 6.69
N ILE A 252 -2.93 -5.29 6.97
CA ILE A 252 -2.99 -6.17 8.13
C ILE A 252 -3.01 -5.36 9.44
N ALA A 253 -2.24 -4.27 9.55
CA ALA A 253 -2.30 -3.39 10.72
C ALA A 253 -3.68 -2.75 10.89
N GLY A 254 -4.33 -2.35 9.78
CA GLY A 254 -5.72 -1.90 9.79
C GLY A 254 -6.67 -3.00 10.26
N GLU A 255 -6.58 -4.20 9.71
CA GLU A 255 -7.40 -5.36 10.10
C GLU A 255 -7.26 -5.68 11.60
N PHE A 256 -6.03 -5.75 12.12
CA PHE A 256 -5.81 -5.93 13.56
C PHE A 256 -6.40 -4.79 14.40
N TYR A 257 -6.41 -3.57 13.90
CA TYR A 257 -7.06 -2.47 14.60
C TYR A 257 -8.59 -2.56 14.56
N VAL A 258 -9.18 -3.12 13.49
CA VAL A 258 -10.62 -3.45 13.43
C VAL A 258 -10.97 -4.50 14.49
N ASN A 259 -10.14 -5.51 14.69
CA ASN A 259 -10.28 -6.46 15.79
C ASN A 259 -10.24 -5.73 17.15
N ALA A 260 -9.27 -4.81 17.35
CA ALA A 260 -9.23 -3.99 18.56
C ALA A 260 -10.52 -3.16 18.75
N ILE A 261 -11.09 -2.59 17.69
CA ILE A 261 -12.39 -1.90 17.72
C ILE A 261 -13.51 -2.85 18.16
N ASN A 262 -13.58 -4.06 17.61
CA ASN A 262 -14.61 -5.04 18.01
C ASN A 262 -14.46 -5.49 19.46
N VAL A 263 -13.23 -5.63 19.95
CA VAL A 263 -12.95 -5.91 21.36
C VAL A 263 -13.42 -4.76 22.25
N MET A 264 -13.05 -3.53 21.91
CA MET A 264 -13.50 -2.33 22.62
C MET A 264 -15.03 -2.25 22.59
N ARG A 265 -15.68 -2.60 21.46
CA ARG A 265 -17.14 -2.63 21.31
C ARG A 265 -17.74 -3.57 22.35
N GLY A 266 -17.34 -4.85 22.33
CA GLY A 266 -17.90 -5.85 23.24
C GLY A 266 -17.66 -5.48 24.70
N SER A 267 -16.39 -5.22 25.04
CA SER A 267 -15.96 -4.98 26.42
C SER A 267 -16.60 -3.73 27.03
N SER A 268 -16.57 -2.59 26.33
CA SER A 268 -17.13 -1.32 26.84
C SER A 268 -18.67 -1.26 26.85
N THR A 269 -19.34 -2.21 26.19
CA THR A 269 -20.82 -2.28 26.19
C THR A 269 -21.37 -3.11 27.36
N VAL A 270 -20.62 -4.13 27.80
CA VAL A 270 -21.03 -5.00 28.91
C VAL A 270 -20.32 -4.68 30.22
N SER A 271 -19.19 -3.94 30.15
CA SER A 271 -18.34 -3.56 31.27
C SER A 271 -17.47 -2.33 30.92
N GLU A 272 -16.35 -2.16 31.62
CA GLU A 272 -15.28 -1.20 31.34
C GLU A 272 -14.13 -1.91 30.63
N TYR A 273 -13.70 -1.40 29.47
CA TYR A 273 -12.55 -1.90 28.74
C TYR A 273 -11.24 -1.53 29.45
N GLN A 274 -10.33 -2.49 29.58
CA GLN A 274 -9.01 -2.32 30.13
C GLN A 274 -7.94 -2.69 29.11
N GLY A 275 -7.06 -1.73 28.81
CA GLY A 275 -5.82 -1.98 28.08
C GLY A 275 -4.76 -2.60 29.00
N LEU A 276 -3.70 -3.13 28.39
CA LEU A 276 -2.54 -3.60 29.16
C LEU A 276 -1.79 -2.40 29.80
N PRO A 277 -1.20 -2.57 31.00
CA PRO A 277 -0.27 -1.59 31.54
C PRO A 277 0.88 -1.29 30.55
N GLU A 278 1.36 -0.05 30.51
CA GLU A 278 2.41 0.36 29.56
C GLU A 278 3.67 -0.52 29.67
N GLN A 279 4.08 -0.93 30.88
CA GLN A 279 5.24 -1.82 31.04
C GLN A 279 5.03 -3.18 30.35
N GLU A 280 3.83 -3.74 30.40
CA GLU A 280 3.54 -5.03 29.76
C GLU A 280 3.44 -4.90 28.25
N ALA A 281 2.85 -3.81 27.75
CA ALA A 281 2.86 -3.47 26.34
C ALA A 281 4.29 -3.32 25.81
N PHE A 282 5.18 -2.70 26.59
CA PHE A 282 6.60 -2.53 26.24
C PHE A 282 7.33 -3.86 26.17
N ASP A 283 7.14 -4.72 27.16
CA ASP A 283 7.75 -6.04 27.25
C ASP A 283 7.36 -6.96 26.07
N ILE A 284 6.18 -6.74 25.48
CA ILE A 284 5.69 -7.39 24.26
C ILE A 284 6.31 -6.73 23.02
N GLU A 285 6.21 -5.41 22.88
CA GLU A 285 6.67 -4.69 21.70
C GLU A 285 8.19 -4.88 21.50
N TYR A 286 8.97 -4.77 22.57
CA TYR A 286 10.44 -4.86 22.57
C TYR A 286 10.97 -6.24 22.95
N TRP A 287 10.17 -7.29 22.75
CA TRP A 287 10.57 -8.64 23.10
C TRP A 287 11.81 -9.10 22.30
N LEU A 288 12.87 -9.50 23.00
CA LEU A 288 14.16 -9.89 22.41
C LEU A 288 14.06 -11.06 21.42
N LEU A 289 13.13 -12.00 21.62
CA LEU A 289 12.93 -13.10 20.66
C LEU A 289 12.35 -12.59 19.35
N GLU A 290 11.45 -11.60 19.41
CA GLU A 290 10.91 -10.98 18.21
C GLU A 290 11.97 -10.13 17.50
N GLU A 291 12.78 -9.39 18.26
CA GLU A 291 13.94 -8.67 17.73
C GLU A 291 14.91 -9.60 16.98
N ALA A 292 15.20 -10.78 17.55
CA ALA A 292 16.04 -11.79 16.91
C ALA A 292 15.44 -12.32 15.59
N LYS A 293 14.10 -12.37 15.45
CA LYS A 293 13.45 -12.72 14.18
C LYS A 293 13.59 -11.57 13.17
N LEU A 294 13.36 -10.32 13.60
CA LEU A 294 13.48 -9.15 12.74
C LEU A 294 14.90 -9.00 12.17
N GLN A 295 15.93 -9.25 12.97
CA GLN A 295 17.33 -9.21 12.54
C GLN A 295 17.70 -10.30 11.52
N ARG A 296 16.93 -11.39 11.45
CA ARG A 296 17.10 -12.48 10.48
C ARG A 296 16.35 -12.25 9.17
N MET A 297 15.54 -11.19 9.07
CA MET A 297 14.82 -10.89 7.84
C MET A 297 15.79 -10.55 6.71
N PRO A 298 15.49 -10.95 5.46
CA PRO A 298 16.29 -10.54 4.32
C PRO A 298 16.27 -9.02 4.18
N LYS A 299 17.35 -8.47 3.61
CA LYS A 299 17.40 -7.04 3.27
C LYS A 299 16.22 -6.69 2.35
N PRO A 300 15.58 -5.52 2.53
CA PRO A 300 14.54 -5.07 1.62
C PRO A 300 15.04 -5.01 0.18
N LYS A 301 14.14 -5.29 -0.77
CA LYS A 301 14.40 -5.09 -2.21
C LYS A 301 14.56 -3.60 -2.53
N SER A 302 15.16 -3.29 -3.67
CA SER A 302 15.59 -1.92 -4.01
C SER A 302 14.45 -0.90 -4.12
N LEU A 303 13.23 -1.34 -4.44
CA LEU A 303 12.05 -0.48 -4.55
C LEU A 303 11.00 -0.77 -3.46
N ALA A 304 11.37 -1.50 -2.40
CA ALA A 304 10.47 -1.77 -1.29
C ALA A 304 9.90 -0.46 -0.70
N GLY A 305 8.58 -0.44 -0.48
CA GLY A 305 7.86 0.73 0.04
C GLY A 305 7.61 1.85 -0.98
N ARG A 306 7.97 1.66 -2.26
CA ARG A 306 7.70 2.63 -3.34
C ARG A 306 6.46 2.27 -4.14
N VAL A 307 5.84 3.28 -4.74
CA VAL A 307 4.68 3.14 -5.63
C VAL A 307 5.02 3.62 -7.02
N ALA A 308 4.79 2.79 -8.03
CA ALA A 308 4.99 3.11 -9.44
C ALA A 308 3.66 3.20 -10.20
N PHE A 309 3.43 4.36 -10.82
CA PHE A 309 2.31 4.59 -11.73
C PHE A 309 2.78 4.43 -13.17
N VAL A 310 2.27 3.43 -13.88
CA VAL A 310 2.73 3.06 -15.23
C VAL A 310 1.60 3.25 -16.23
N THR A 311 1.73 4.27 -17.09
CA THR A 311 0.78 4.52 -18.18
C THR A 311 1.05 3.58 -19.36
N GLY A 312 -0.01 3.16 -20.06
CA GLY A 312 0.10 2.04 -21.02
C GLY A 312 0.52 0.74 -20.33
N GLY A 313 0.17 0.57 -19.05
CA GLY A 313 0.67 -0.50 -18.17
C GLY A 313 0.25 -1.91 -18.59
N ALA A 314 -0.73 -2.06 -19.47
CA ALA A 314 -1.14 -3.35 -20.03
C ALA A 314 -0.53 -3.64 -21.42
N GLY A 315 0.16 -2.67 -22.03
CA GLY A 315 0.91 -2.86 -23.27
C GLY A 315 2.27 -3.53 -23.03
N GLY A 316 2.92 -4.06 -24.09
CA GLY A 316 4.16 -4.84 -23.97
C GLY A 316 5.24 -4.23 -23.07
N ILE A 317 5.70 -3.01 -23.38
CA ILE A 317 6.73 -2.30 -22.57
C ILE A 317 6.20 -1.98 -21.18
N GLY A 318 4.97 -1.46 -21.07
CA GLY A 318 4.39 -1.09 -19.78
C GLY A 318 4.23 -2.27 -18.83
N ARG A 319 3.72 -3.40 -19.33
CA ARG A 319 3.57 -4.66 -18.57
C ARG A 319 4.92 -5.22 -18.15
N ALA A 320 5.91 -5.27 -19.05
CA ALA A 320 7.27 -5.72 -18.69
C ALA A 320 7.92 -4.81 -17.64
N THR A 321 7.74 -3.50 -17.77
CA THR A 321 8.20 -2.51 -16.80
C THR A 321 7.54 -2.71 -15.45
N ALA A 322 6.22 -2.80 -15.41
CA ALA A 322 5.49 -3.02 -14.17
C ALA A 322 5.90 -4.35 -13.49
N ALA A 323 6.08 -5.42 -14.26
CA ALA A 323 6.59 -6.71 -13.77
C ALA A 323 7.98 -6.58 -13.16
N ARG A 324 8.89 -5.82 -13.81
CA ARG A 324 10.23 -5.57 -13.30
C ARG A 324 10.22 -4.80 -11.99
N LEU A 325 9.41 -3.75 -11.89
CA LEU A 325 9.32 -2.88 -10.70
C LEU A 325 8.66 -3.60 -9.51
N VAL A 326 7.57 -4.32 -9.72
CA VAL A 326 6.92 -5.12 -8.66
C VAL A 326 7.82 -6.27 -8.20
N GLY A 327 8.59 -6.86 -9.12
CA GLY A 327 9.63 -7.84 -8.81
C GLY A 327 10.68 -7.33 -7.82
N GLU A 328 10.92 -6.01 -7.77
CA GLU A 328 11.84 -5.31 -6.86
C GLU A 328 11.15 -4.70 -5.63
N GLY A 329 9.90 -5.09 -5.37
CA GLY A 329 9.16 -4.74 -4.16
C GLY A 329 8.37 -3.44 -4.23
N ALA A 330 8.26 -2.80 -5.40
CA ALA A 330 7.33 -1.68 -5.57
C ALA A 330 5.87 -2.19 -5.60
N CYS A 331 4.93 -1.38 -5.13
CA CYS A 331 3.53 -1.49 -5.54
C CYS A 331 3.34 -0.81 -6.90
N VAL A 332 2.51 -1.39 -7.78
CA VAL A 332 2.29 -0.86 -9.13
C VAL A 332 0.83 -0.50 -9.38
N VAL A 333 0.61 0.66 -10.00
CA VAL A 333 -0.68 1.07 -10.57
C VAL A 333 -0.56 0.98 -12.08
N LEU A 334 -1.30 0.03 -12.67
CA LEU A 334 -1.38 -0.17 -14.10
C LEU A 334 -2.45 0.77 -14.66
N ALA A 335 -2.04 1.79 -15.41
CA ALA A 335 -2.95 2.73 -16.05
C ALA A 335 -3.00 2.48 -17.56
N ASP A 336 -4.17 2.18 -18.11
CA ASP A 336 -4.34 1.91 -19.54
C ASP A 336 -5.78 2.25 -19.99
N ILE A 337 -5.98 2.48 -21.28
CA ILE A 337 -7.31 2.73 -21.83
C ILE A 337 -8.09 1.42 -22.05
N ASP A 338 -7.37 0.31 -22.23
CA ASP A 338 -7.92 -1.02 -22.47
C ASP A 338 -8.22 -1.76 -21.16
N GLN A 339 -9.50 -1.74 -20.78
CA GLN A 339 -10.00 -2.36 -19.56
C GLN A 339 -9.74 -3.88 -19.51
N ALA A 340 -9.95 -4.60 -20.61
CA ALA A 340 -9.80 -6.06 -20.62
C ALA A 340 -8.32 -6.46 -20.45
N ALA A 341 -7.41 -5.72 -21.07
CA ALA A 341 -5.98 -5.95 -20.91
C ALA A 341 -5.49 -5.62 -19.48
N LEU A 342 -6.06 -4.58 -18.84
CA LEU A 342 -5.79 -4.27 -17.43
C LEU A 342 -6.22 -5.39 -16.51
N GLU A 343 -7.45 -5.88 -16.64
CA GLU A 343 -7.99 -6.95 -15.79
C GLU A 343 -7.15 -8.22 -15.88
N GLY A 344 -6.79 -8.63 -17.11
CA GLY A 344 -5.90 -9.77 -17.32
C GLY A 344 -4.52 -9.58 -16.67
N THR A 345 -3.91 -8.41 -16.87
CA THR A 345 -2.57 -8.13 -16.32
C THR A 345 -2.59 -8.03 -14.80
N GLN A 346 -3.60 -7.39 -14.21
CA GLN A 346 -3.76 -7.31 -12.76
C GLN A 346 -3.97 -8.70 -12.16
N ALA A 347 -4.81 -9.56 -12.77
CA ALA A 347 -5.03 -10.91 -12.29
C ALA A 347 -3.75 -11.76 -12.33
N ASP A 348 -2.98 -11.66 -13.42
CA ASP A 348 -1.66 -12.31 -13.52
C ASP A 348 -0.71 -11.85 -12.42
N PHE A 349 -0.63 -10.53 -12.19
CA PHE A 349 0.29 -9.96 -11.20
C PHE A 349 -0.14 -10.29 -9.78
N ALA A 350 -1.45 -10.27 -9.49
CA ALA A 350 -1.97 -10.68 -8.20
C ALA A 350 -1.61 -12.13 -7.86
N LYS A 351 -1.59 -13.03 -8.85
CA LYS A 351 -1.14 -14.42 -8.68
C LYS A 351 0.36 -14.53 -8.45
N MET A 352 1.17 -13.75 -9.16
CA MET A 352 2.64 -13.84 -9.09
C MET A 352 3.26 -13.10 -7.90
N TYR A 353 2.69 -11.96 -7.52
CA TYR A 353 3.28 -11.01 -6.56
C TYR A 353 2.38 -10.71 -5.35
N GLY A 354 1.16 -11.25 -5.33
CA GLY A 354 0.15 -10.97 -4.32
C GLY A 354 -0.80 -9.84 -4.72
N ALA A 355 -2.07 -9.96 -4.33
CA ALA A 355 -3.12 -8.99 -4.67
C ALA A 355 -2.83 -7.58 -4.11
N ASP A 356 -2.10 -7.47 -3.01
CA ASP A 356 -1.73 -6.18 -2.40
C ASP A 356 -0.69 -5.40 -3.23
N ALA A 357 0.04 -6.03 -4.15
CA ALA A 357 1.13 -5.39 -4.88
C ALA A 357 0.69 -4.63 -6.15
N VAL A 358 -0.54 -4.85 -6.62
CA VAL A 358 -1.01 -4.35 -7.91
C VAL A 358 -2.43 -3.76 -7.83
N ARG A 359 -2.62 -2.60 -8.46
CA ARG A 359 -3.92 -2.02 -8.78
C ARG A 359 -3.95 -1.65 -10.25
N SER A 360 -5.14 -1.54 -10.83
CA SER A 360 -5.33 -1.01 -12.18
C SER A 360 -6.32 0.15 -12.17
N VAL A 361 -6.16 1.05 -13.13
CA VAL A 361 -7.06 2.18 -13.36
C VAL A 361 -7.23 2.39 -14.85
N LYS A 362 -8.49 2.49 -15.29
CA LYS A 362 -8.80 2.84 -16.67
C LYS A 362 -8.49 4.31 -16.89
N LEU A 363 -7.53 4.61 -17.75
CA LEU A 363 -7.07 5.96 -17.99
C LEU A 363 -6.88 6.25 -19.48
N ASP A 364 -7.61 7.25 -19.98
CA ASP A 364 -7.24 8.00 -21.17
C ASP A 364 -6.38 9.20 -20.73
N VAL A 365 -5.09 9.15 -21.06
CA VAL A 365 -4.11 10.18 -20.66
C VAL A 365 -4.39 11.55 -21.27
N THR A 366 -5.29 11.66 -22.26
CA THR A 366 -5.71 12.93 -22.86
C THR A 366 -6.79 13.65 -22.04
N LYS A 367 -7.33 13.00 -21.00
CA LYS A 367 -8.41 13.53 -20.16
C LYS A 367 -7.85 13.97 -18.80
N GLU A 368 -7.73 15.28 -18.61
CA GLU A 368 -7.16 15.89 -17.40
C GLU A 368 -7.83 15.40 -16.11
N ASP A 369 -9.16 15.43 -16.04
CA ASP A 369 -9.91 14.98 -14.87
C ASP A 369 -9.66 13.49 -14.56
N ALA A 370 -9.53 12.65 -15.60
CA ALA A 370 -9.24 11.23 -15.42
C ALA A 370 -7.82 11.00 -14.90
N VAL A 371 -6.85 11.83 -15.32
CA VAL A 371 -5.49 11.80 -14.77
C VAL A 371 -5.52 12.16 -13.28
N ILE A 372 -6.18 13.27 -12.93
CA ILE A 372 -6.29 13.74 -11.53
C ILE A 372 -6.93 12.66 -10.66
N SER A 373 -8.07 12.11 -11.09
CA SER A 373 -8.77 11.05 -10.34
C SER A 373 -7.92 9.79 -10.20
N SER A 374 -7.16 9.39 -11.23
CA SER A 374 -6.30 8.20 -11.18
C SER A 374 -5.18 8.32 -10.15
N PHE A 375 -4.58 9.51 -10.02
CA PHE A 375 -3.58 9.78 -8.97
C PHE A 375 -4.22 9.82 -7.58
N ALA A 376 -5.43 10.37 -7.45
CA ALA A 376 -6.17 10.34 -6.20
C ALA A 376 -6.45 8.90 -5.74
N GLU A 377 -6.86 8.01 -6.65
CA GLU A 377 -7.06 6.60 -6.30
C GLU A 377 -5.75 5.91 -5.93
N ALA A 378 -4.65 6.18 -6.63
CA ALA A 378 -3.34 5.68 -6.21
C ALA A 378 -2.95 6.14 -4.79
N CYS A 379 -3.33 7.37 -4.41
CA CYS A 379 -3.12 7.90 -3.07
C CYS A 379 -3.97 7.17 -2.02
N VAL A 380 -5.23 6.84 -2.32
CA VAL A 380 -6.09 6.06 -1.40
C VAL A 380 -5.56 4.64 -1.26
N GLU A 381 -5.16 4.01 -2.37
CA GLU A 381 -4.73 2.61 -2.38
C GLU A 381 -3.35 2.39 -1.75
N PHE A 382 -2.41 3.32 -1.91
CA PHE A 382 -1.01 3.10 -1.48
C PHE A 382 -0.43 4.24 -0.63
N GLY A 383 -1.19 5.30 -0.40
CA GLY A 383 -0.74 6.49 0.31
C GLY A 383 0.06 7.48 -0.55
N GLY A 384 0.28 7.22 -1.84
CA GLY A 384 0.95 8.15 -2.75
C GLY A 384 1.56 7.49 -3.98
N VAL A 385 2.43 8.22 -4.69
CA VAL A 385 3.19 7.77 -5.86
C VAL A 385 4.64 8.24 -5.73
N ASP A 386 5.63 7.41 -6.07
CA ASP A 386 7.05 7.80 -6.06
C ASP A 386 7.69 7.75 -7.45
N ILE A 387 7.17 6.90 -8.34
CA ILE A 387 7.70 6.65 -9.67
C ILE A 387 6.57 6.83 -10.69
N LEU A 388 6.76 7.67 -11.69
CA LEU A 388 5.92 7.75 -12.87
C LEU A 388 6.68 7.18 -14.07
N VAL A 389 6.09 6.20 -14.74
CA VAL A 389 6.54 5.76 -16.06
C VAL A 389 5.54 6.23 -17.10
N SER A 390 5.92 7.26 -17.85
CA SER A 390 5.13 7.79 -18.97
C SER A 390 5.44 6.96 -20.21
N ASN A 391 4.54 6.03 -20.54
CA ASN A 391 4.73 5.01 -21.58
C ASN A 391 3.51 4.84 -22.51
N ALA A 392 2.36 5.43 -22.20
CA ALA A 392 1.22 5.41 -23.11
C ALA A 392 1.63 5.93 -24.50
N GLY A 393 1.26 5.23 -25.57
CA GLY A 393 1.69 5.64 -26.90
C GLY A 393 0.98 4.95 -28.05
N ILE A 394 1.06 5.59 -29.21
CA ILE A 394 0.57 5.12 -30.51
C ILE A 394 1.67 5.31 -31.54
N ALA A 395 1.53 4.73 -32.73
CA ALA A 395 2.31 5.13 -33.90
C ALA A 395 1.38 5.47 -35.06
N SER A 396 1.88 6.29 -35.99
CA SER A 396 1.15 6.68 -37.20
C SER A 396 2.12 6.95 -38.34
N SER A 397 1.71 6.60 -39.56
CA SER A 397 2.45 6.83 -40.81
C SER A 397 1.56 7.54 -41.81
N ALA A 398 2.03 8.66 -42.35
CA ALA A 398 1.47 9.30 -43.51
C ALA A 398 2.54 10.20 -44.16
N PRO A 399 2.62 10.25 -45.50
CA PRO A 399 3.29 11.37 -46.18
C PRO A 399 2.73 12.70 -45.67
N ILE A 400 3.56 13.75 -45.63
CA ILE A 400 3.14 15.04 -45.06
C ILE A 400 1.92 15.64 -45.78
N GLU A 401 1.86 15.50 -47.11
CA GLU A 401 0.75 15.98 -47.94
C GLU A 401 -0.57 15.23 -47.68
N SER A 402 -0.51 14.04 -47.08
CA SER A 402 -1.66 13.21 -46.72
C SER A 402 -1.86 13.10 -45.20
N THR A 403 -1.06 13.82 -44.41
CA THR A 403 -1.19 13.82 -42.95
C THR A 403 -2.38 14.71 -42.59
N GLU A 404 -3.51 14.09 -42.25
CA GLU A 404 -4.67 14.83 -41.78
C GLU A 404 -4.40 15.54 -40.45
N LEU A 405 -5.03 16.69 -40.26
CA LEU A 405 -4.97 17.43 -38.99
C LEU A 405 -5.47 16.59 -37.80
N SER A 406 -6.45 15.72 -38.03
CA SER A 406 -6.96 14.75 -37.04
C SER A 406 -5.87 13.81 -36.54
N MET A 407 -5.06 13.25 -37.45
CA MET A 407 -3.92 12.38 -37.14
C MET A 407 -2.82 13.16 -36.42
N TRP A 408 -2.51 14.38 -36.89
CA TRP A 408 -1.55 15.26 -36.23
C TRP A 408 -1.94 15.53 -34.78
N ASN A 409 -3.17 16.02 -34.57
CA ASN A 409 -3.69 16.34 -33.24
C ASN A 409 -3.69 15.10 -32.35
N ARG A 410 -4.12 13.94 -32.85
CA ARG A 410 -4.11 12.69 -32.07
C ARG A 410 -2.70 12.31 -31.59
N ASN A 411 -1.66 12.49 -32.42
CA ASN A 411 -0.28 12.26 -31.97
C ASN A 411 0.10 13.25 -30.88
N MET A 412 -0.15 14.55 -31.07
CA MET A 412 0.17 15.58 -30.07
C MET A 412 -0.61 15.38 -28.76
N ASP A 413 -1.90 15.05 -28.82
CA ASP A 413 -2.76 14.85 -27.66
C ASP A 413 -2.26 13.70 -26.79
N ILE A 414 -1.90 12.57 -27.38
CA ILE A 414 -1.48 11.38 -26.63
C ILE A 414 -0.01 11.49 -26.21
N LEU A 415 0.87 11.82 -27.15
CA LEU A 415 2.33 11.72 -26.97
C LEU A 415 2.92 12.98 -26.33
N ALA A 416 2.36 14.17 -26.55
CA ALA A 416 2.85 15.40 -25.91
C ALA A 416 1.96 15.82 -24.73
N THR A 417 0.68 16.13 -25.01
CA THR A 417 -0.26 16.63 -24.00
C THR A 417 -0.49 15.60 -22.89
N GLY A 418 -0.67 14.33 -23.23
CA GLY A 418 -0.85 13.25 -22.25
C GLY A 418 0.34 13.12 -21.30
N TYR A 419 1.57 13.15 -21.82
CA TYR A 419 2.80 13.12 -21.01
C TYR A 419 2.91 14.34 -20.10
N PHE A 420 2.53 15.53 -20.59
CA PHE A 420 2.44 16.74 -19.78
C PHE A 420 1.43 16.57 -18.63
N LEU A 421 0.21 16.13 -18.90
CA LEU A 421 -0.85 16.02 -17.91
C LEU A 421 -0.45 15.08 -16.76
N VAL A 422 0.02 13.87 -17.09
CA VAL A 422 0.43 12.89 -16.08
C VAL A 422 1.67 13.33 -15.30
N SER A 423 2.62 14.00 -15.95
CA SER A 423 3.83 14.49 -15.29
C SER A 423 3.52 15.67 -14.36
N ARG A 424 2.65 16.60 -14.77
CA ARG A 424 2.24 17.73 -13.94
C ARG A 424 1.54 17.25 -12.67
N GLU A 425 0.67 16.24 -12.76
CA GLU A 425 0.00 15.69 -11.59
C GLU A 425 0.96 14.93 -10.68
N ALA A 426 1.88 14.13 -11.25
CA ALA A 426 2.95 13.51 -10.48
C ALA A 426 3.81 14.55 -9.74
N PHE A 427 4.19 15.65 -10.39
CA PHE A 427 4.98 16.72 -9.78
C PHE A 427 4.27 17.38 -8.61
N ARG A 428 2.97 17.68 -8.75
CA ARG A 428 2.15 18.20 -7.64
C ARG A 428 2.16 17.25 -6.45
N LEU A 429 1.95 15.96 -6.71
CA LEU A 429 1.95 14.94 -5.66
C LEU A 429 3.33 14.73 -5.03
N PHE A 430 4.41 14.70 -5.81
CA PHE A 430 5.78 14.55 -5.30
C PHE A 430 6.17 15.72 -4.39
N ARG A 431 5.81 16.95 -4.75
CA ARG A 431 6.05 18.14 -3.92
C ARG A 431 5.28 18.10 -2.60
N ARG A 432 4.03 17.63 -2.62
CA ARG A 432 3.19 17.43 -1.42
C ARG A 432 3.77 16.38 -0.46
N GLN A 433 4.16 15.23 -0.99
CA GLN A 433 4.81 14.18 -0.19
C GLN A 433 6.20 14.60 0.31
N ASN A 434 6.89 15.50 -0.41
CA ASN A 434 8.23 15.98 -0.08
C ASN A 434 9.22 14.82 0.17
N LEU A 435 9.18 13.85 -0.74
CA LEU A 435 9.90 12.58 -0.66
C LEU A 435 10.82 12.38 -1.88
N GLY A 436 11.03 13.44 -2.66
CA GLY A 436 11.57 13.35 -4.02
C GLY A 436 10.57 12.73 -4.99
N GLY A 437 11.06 12.33 -6.16
CA GLY A 437 10.27 11.62 -7.15
C GLY A 437 11.09 11.15 -8.33
N ASN A 438 10.55 10.22 -9.08
CA ASN A 438 11.18 9.73 -10.30
C ASN A 438 10.19 9.71 -11.45
N VAL A 439 10.58 10.28 -12.58
CA VAL A 439 9.81 10.24 -13.81
C VAL A 439 10.68 9.67 -14.92
N VAL A 440 10.20 8.60 -15.54
CA VAL A 440 10.85 7.99 -16.71
C VAL A 440 9.94 8.10 -17.90
N PHE A 441 10.39 8.81 -18.93
CA PHE A 441 9.68 8.91 -20.20
C PHE A 441 10.14 7.77 -21.10
N VAL A 442 9.19 6.99 -21.62
CA VAL A 442 9.44 6.06 -22.72
C VAL A 442 9.13 6.81 -24.01
N ALA A 443 10.17 7.31 -24.65
CA ALA A 443 10.05 8.03 -25.90
C ALA A 443 10.28 7.09 -27.08
N SER A 444 11.22 7.41 -27.98
CA SER A 444 11.53 6.59 -29.16
C SER A 444 12.79 7.09 -29.82
N LYS A 445 13.52 6.20 -30.52
CA LYS A 445 14.51 6.56 -31.53
C LYS A 445 14.03 7.69 -32.46
N ASN A 446 12.74 7.70 -32.79
CA ASN A 446 12.13 8.69 -33.68
C ASN A 446 12.03 10.11 -33.11
N GLY A 447 12.27 10.32 -31.81
CA GLY A 447 12.42 11.66 -31.23
C GLY A 447 13.81 12.26 -31.42
N LEU A 448 14.83 11.44 -31.71
CA LEU A 448 16.20 11.89 -32.02
C LEU A 448 16.53 11.81 -33.51
N ALA A 449 15.96 10.84 -34.21
CA ALA A 449 16.22 10.59 -35.62
C ALA A 449 14.92 10.50 -36.41
N SER A 450 14.76 11.36 -37.41
CA SER A 450 13.59 11.37 -38.27
C SER A 450 13.39 10.05 -39.02
N SER A 451 12.13 9.71 -39.29
CA SER A 451 11.73 8.62 -40.19
C SER A 451 10.86 9.17 -41.33
N PRO A 452 10.99 8.65 -42.57
CA PRO A 452 10.05 8.96 -43.64
C PRO A 452 8.61 8.67 -43.23
N ASN A 453 7.68 9.49 -43.71
CA ASN A 453 6.23 9.38 -43.47
C ASN A 453 5.80 9.42 -41.99
N ALA A 454 6.67 9.86 -41.07
CA ALA A 454 6.37 9.86 -39.64
C ALA A 454 6.43 11.26 -39.03
N ALA A 455 6.14 12.32 -39.80
CA ALA A 455 6.34 13.70 -39.36
C ALA A 455 5.57 14.03 -38.07
N ALA A 456 4.29 13.66 -37.98
CA ALA A 456 3.48 13.85 -36.77
C ALA A 456 4.05 13.08 -35.56
N TYR A 457 4.34 11.79 -35.75
CA TYR A 457 4.88 10.93 -34.70
C TYR A 457 6.27 11.38 -34.22
N CYS A 458 7.21 11.62 -35.13
CA CYS A 458 8.57 12.11 -34.82
C CYS A 458 8.52 13.44 -34.08
N THR A 459 7.66 14.37 -34.50
CA THR A 459 7.54 15.68 -33.84
C THR A 459 7.03 15.53 -32.41
N ALA A 460 5.99 14.72 -32.20
CA ALA A 460 5.46 14.49 -30.86
C ALA A 460 6.47 13.77 -29.95
N LYS A 461 7.22 12.78 -30.48
CA LYS A 461 8.31 12.11 -29.75
C LYS A 461 9.50 13.03 -29.44
N ALA A 462 9.82 13.99 -30.31
CA ALA A 462 10.81 15.01 -30.02
C ALA A 462 10.32 15.96 -28.90
N ALA A 463 9.03 16.31 -28.90
CA ALA A 463 8.42 17.10 -27.85
C ALA A 463 8.45 16.39 -26.49
N GLU A 464 8.19 15.07 -26.43
CA GLU A 464 8.36 14.25 -25.21
C GLU A 464 9.78 14.38 -24.63
N ILE A 465 10.79 14.19 -25.47
CA ILE A 465 12.20 14.25 -25.05
C ILE A 465 12.54 15.63 -24.50
N HIS A 466 12.09 16.69 -25.17
CA HIS A 466 12.36 18.05 -24.73
C HIS A 466 11.59 18.40 -23.45
N LEU A 467 10.35 17.95 -23.31
CA LEU A 467 9.55 18.10 -22.09
C LEU A 467 10.25 17.43 -20.90
N ALA A 468 10.75 16.20 -21.05
CA ALA A 468 11.52 15.53 -20.00
C ALA A 468 12.74 16.34 -19.53
N ARG A 469 13.45 17.00 -20.46
CA ARG A 469 14.58 17.89 -20.11
C ARG A 469 14.13 19.13 -19.35
N CYS A 470 13.02 19.75 -19.74
CA CYS A 470 12.46 20.91 -19.03
C CYS A 470 12.05 20.51 -17.61
N LEU A 471 11.33 19.40 -17.47
CA LEU A 471 10.89 18.89 -16.18
C LEU A 471 12.06 18.44 -15.29
N ALA A 472 13.17 17.96 -15.87
CA ALA A 472 14.39 17.67 -15.10
C ALA A 472 14.96 18.92 -14.42
N LEU A 473 14.87 20.09 -15.07
CA LEU A 473 15.28 21.36 -14.49
C LEU A 473 14.30 21.83 -13.41
N GLU A 474 13.00 21.78 -13.69
CA GLU A 474 11.95 22.20 -12.75
C GLU A 474 11.81 21.30 -11.51
N GLY A 475 12.19 20.02 -11.64
CA GLY A 475 12.08 19.03 -10.58
C GLY A 475 13.26 18.99 -9.61
N ALA A 476 14.42 19.54 -10.01
CA ALA A 476 15.69 19.35 -9.31
C ALA A 476 15.66 19.83 -7.86
N GLU A 477 15.08 21.00 -7.59
CA GLU A 477 14.97 21.59 -6.25
C GLU A 477 14.14 20.74 -5.28
N ALA A 478 13.19 19.96 -5.80
CA ALA A 478 12.31 19.09 -5.03
C ALA A 478 12.84 17.64 -4.96
N GLY A 479 14.05 17.38 -5.49
CA GLY A 479 14.60 16.02 -5.58
C GLY A 479 13.84 15.12 -6.57
N ILE A 480 13.14 15.72 -7.55
CA ILE A 480 12.45 14.97 -8.60
C ILE A 480 13.40 14.78 -9.77
N ARG A 481 13.67 13.52 -10.13
CA ARG A 481 14.51 13.15 -11.26
C ARG A 481 13.64 12.85 -12.47
N VAL A 482 14.03 13.35 -13.63
CA VAL A 482 13.34 13.08 -14.89
C VAL A 482 14.34 12.60 -15.93
N ASN A 483 14.15 11.40 -16.46
CA ASN A 483 15.02 10.81 -17.48
C ASN A 483 14.20 10.15 -18.57
N THR A 484 14.83 9.85 -19.70
CA THR A 484 14.19 9.25 -20.87
C THR A 484 14.86 7.93 -21.23
N VAL A 485 14.03 6.93 -21.58
CA VAL A 485 14.45 5.73 -22.29
C VAL A 485 13.95 5.82 -23.73
N ASN A 486 14.81 5.53 -24.69
CA ASN A 486 14.54 5.56 -26.12
C ASN A 486 14.60 4.15 -26.71
N PRO A 487 13.45 3.50 -26.89
CA PRO A 487 13.37 2.22 -27.60
C PRO A 487 13.50 2.39 -29.11
N ASP A 488 13.95 1.31 -29.77
CA ASP A 488 13.81 1.09 -31.21
C ASP A 488 13.33 -0.33 -31.49
N ALA A 489 12.45 -0.49 -32.47
CA ALA A 489 12.01 -1.79 -32.99
C ALA A 489 11.53 -2.85 -31.96
N VAL A 490 10.85 -2.44 -30.89
CA VAL A 490 10.25 -3.37 -29.92
C VAL A 490 8.94 -3.94 -30.50
N LEU A 491 9.03 -5.10 -31.15
CA LEU A 491 7.93 -5.74 -31.88
C LEU A 491 7.08 -6.64 -30.98
N ARG A 492 7.70 -7.41 -30.09
CA ARG A 492 7.02 -8.42 -29.26
C ARG A 492 6.06 -7.78 -28.26
N GLY A 493 4.81 -8.26 -28.25
CA GLY A 493 3.78 -7.83 -27.28
C GLY A 493 3.33 -6.38 -27.44
N SER A 494 3.75 -5.69 -28.50
CA SER A 494 3.39 -4.30 -28.75
C SER A 494 2.18 -4.22 -29.67
N LYS A 495 1.06 -3.68 -29.15
CA LYS A 495 -0.17 -3.46 -29.93
C LYS A 495 0.04 -2.50 -31.11
N ILE A 496 1.07 -1.65 -31.03
CA ILE A 496 1.46 -0.71 -32.10
C ILE A 496 1.85 -1.45 -33.39
N TRP A 497 2.30 -2.71 -33.30
CA TRP A 497 2.69 -3.53 -34.46
C TRP A 497 1.63 -4.54 -34.90
N ASN A 498 0.46 -4.57 -34.27
CA ASN A 498 -0.61 -5.52 -34.60
C ASN A 498 -1.60 -4.99 -35.66
N GLY A 499 -1.26 -3.89 -36.37
CA GLY A 499 -2.13 -3.26 -37.36
C GLY A 499 -1.36 -2.60 -38.51
N GLU A 500 -2.02 -1.65 -39.19
CA GLU A 500 -1.55 -1.01 -40.45
C GLU A 500 -0.11 -0.50 -40.39
N TRP A 501 0.39 -0.08 -39.22
CA TRP A 501 1.77 0.39 -39.06
C TRP A 501 2.82 -0.65 -39.46
N ARG A 502 2.57 -1.94 -39.17
CA ARG A 502 3.50 -3.03 -39.51
C ARG A 502 3.56 -3.23 -41.03
N GLU A 503 2.41 -3.22 -41.68
CA GLU A 503 2.25 -3.33 -43.14
C GLU A 503 2.83 -2.10 -43.85
N GLN A 504 2.51 -0.90 -43.38
CA GLN A 504 3.04 0.36 -43.91
C GLN A 504 4.56 0.44 -43.78
N ARG A 505 5.13 -0.07 -42.68
CA ARG A 505 6.59 -0.12 -42.50
C ARG A 505 7.25 -1.12 -43.43
N ALA A 506 6.70 -2.33 -43.56
CA ALA A 506 7.15 -3.32 -44.52
C ALA A 506 7.15 -2.74 -45.95
N ALA A 507 6.05 -2.09 -46.35
CA ALA A 507 5.93 -1.39 -47.63
C ALA A 507 6.94 -0.25 -47.80
N SER A 508 7.13 0.60 -46.78
CA SER A 508 8.10 1.71 -46.83
C SER A 508 9.55 1.23 -46.94
N SER A 509 9.85 0.06 -46.35
CA SER A 509 11.16 -0.59 -46.40
C SER A 509 11.31 -1.55 -47.58
N LYS A 510 10.26 -1.74 -48.39
CA LYS A 510 10.20 -2.67 -49.54
C LYS A 510 10.54 -4.12 -49.17
N ILE A 511 9.96 -4.61 -48.08
CA ILE A 511 10.12 -5.98 -47.56
C ILE A 511 8.76 -6.57 -47.19
N GLU A 512 8.71 -7.88 -46.96
CA GLU A 512 7.52 -8.55 -46.45
C GLU A 512 7.34 -8.36 -44.92
N VAL A 513 6.12 -8.54 -44.43
CA VAL A 513 5.74 -8.27 -43.02
C VAL A 513 6.40 -9.22 -42.01
N ASP A 514 6.70 -10.45 -42.44
CA ASP A 514 7.42 -11.48 -41.70
C ASP A 514 8.93 -11.24 -41.65
N GLU A 515 9.49 -10.57 -42.67
CA GLU A 515 10.90 -10.16 -42.70
C GLU A 515 11.20 -8.95 -41.81
N LEU A 516 10.18 -8.25 -41.33
CA LEU A 516 10.31 -6.99 -40.61
C LEU A 516 11.19 -7.09 -39.35
N GLU A 517 11.04 -8.17 -38.58
CA GLU A 517 11.83 -8.40 -37.37
C GLU A 517 13.32 -8.57 -37.70
N GLU A 518 13.61 -9.43 -38.68
CA GLU A 518 14.98 -9.68 -39.15
C GLU A 518 15.60 -8.44 -39.80
N HIS A 519 14.80 -7.64 -40.52
CA HIS A 519 15.22 -6.36 -41.09
C HIS A 519 15.64 -5.37 -39.99
N TYR A 520 14.81 -5.18 -38.95
CA TYR A 520 15.13 -4.28 -37.85
C TYR A 520 16.36 -4.76 -37.07
N ARG A 521 16.45 -6.08 -36.81
CA ARG A 521 17.63 -6.69 -36.19
C ARG A 521 18.88 -6.38 -37.00
N LYS A 522 18.85 -6.60 -38.32
CA LYS A 522 19.97 -6.32 -39.24
C LYS A 522 20.31 -4.84 -39.37
N ARG A 523 19.40 -3.91 -39.06
CA ARG A 523 19.66 -2.47 -39.08
C ARG A 523 20.50 -2.00 -37.89
N SER A 524 20.33 -2.62 -36.72
CA SER A 524 21.10 -2.30 -35.51
C SER A 524 22.58 -2.67 -35.67
N MET A 525 23.50 -2.03 -34.94
CA MET A 525 24.93 -2.40 -35.01
C MET A 525 25.20 -3.76 -34.35
N LEU A 526 24.54 -4.05 -33.24
CA LEU A 526 24.75 -5.28 -32.47
C LEU A 526 24.02 -6.49 -33.06
N LYS A 527 23.11 -6.29 -34.02
CA LYS A 527 22.32 -7.35 -34.66
C LYS A 527 21.49 -8.16 -33.66
N LEU A 528 20.99 -7.49 -32.61
CA LEU A 528 20.15 -8.09 -31.57
C LEU A 528 18.72 -7.58 -31.68
N ASN A 529 17.79 -8.42 -31.24
CA ASN A 529 16.41 -8.01 -31.03
C ASN A 529 16.33 -7.18 -29.75
N VAL A 530 15.45 -6.17 -29.76
CA VAL A 530 15.14 -5.37 -28.57
C VAL A 530 13.76 -5.79 -28.06
N LEU A 531 13.70 -6.21 -26.81
CA LEU A 531 12.52 -6.77 -26.17
C LEU A 531 11.95 -5.79 -25.14
N PRO A 532 10.65 -5.91 -24.79
CA PRO A 532 10.05 -5.09 -23.73
C PRO A 532 10.83 -5.13 -22.41
N GLU A 533 11.41 -6.28 -22.06
CA GLU A 533 12.19 -6.52 -20.85
C GLU A 533 13.51 -5.76 -20.87
N ASP A 534 14.13 -5.57 -22.04
CA ASP A 534 15.36 -4.75 -22.16
C ASP A 534 15.05 -3.28 -21.84
N ILE A 535 13.88 -2.80 -22.27
CA ILE A 535 13.40 -1.45 -21.94
C ILE A 535 13.10 -1.35 -20.44
N ALA A 536 12.47 -2.38 -19.87
CA ALA A 536 12.14 -2.44 -18.45
C ALA A 536 13.38 -2.37 -17.55
N GLU A 537 14.50 -2.99 -17.93
CA GLU A 537 15.75 -2.88 -17.18
C GLU A 537 16.32 -1.45 -17.16
N ALA A 538 16.29 -0.75 -18.29
CA ALA A 538 16.72 0.64 -18.35
C ALA A 538 15.81 1.56 -17.51
N ILE A 539 14.49 1.33 -17.56
CA ILE A 539 13.54 2.06 -16.71
C ILE A 539 13.79 1.76 -15.23
N TYR A 540 14.00 0.50 -14.86
CA TYR A 540 14.33 0.13 -13.48
C TYR A 540 15.61 0.80 -12.98
N PHE A 541 16.69 0.80 -13.78
CA PHE A 541 17.92 1.50 -13.44
C PHE A 541 17.64 2.99 -13.16
N LEU A 542 16.90 3.66 -14.05
CA LEU A 542 16.55 5.07 -13.90
C LEU A 542 15.60 5.33 -12.71
N ALA A 543 14.67 4.42 -12.42
CA ALA A 543 13.71 4.52 -11.33
C ALA A 543 14.34 4.29 -9.94
N SER A 544 15.36 3.43 -9.87
CA SER A 544 16.03 3.04 -8.62
C SER A 544 17.07 4.04 -8.12
N ASP A 545 17.57 3.83 -6.90
CA ASP A 545 18.63 4.64 -6.31
C ASP A 545 20.00 4.40 -6.95
N LEU A 546 20.15 3.37 -7.80
CA LEU A 546 21.38 3.13 -8.58
C LEU A 546 21.73 4.33 -9.49
N SER A 547 20.71 5.09 -9.90
CA SER A 547 20.84 6.29 -10.72
C SER A 547 20.48 7.57 -9.96
N ALA A 548 20.56 7.58 -8.62
CA ALA A 548 20.13 8.71 -7.78
C ALA A 548 20.81 10.04 -8.13
N LYS A 549 21.96 10.02 -8.81
CA LYS A 549 22.71 11.20 -9.26
C LYS A 549 22.46 11.59 -10.73
N SER A 550 21.44 11.00 -11.35
CA SER A 550 21.15 11.15 -12.79
C SER A 550 19.76 11.74 -13.02
N THR A 551 19.72 12.88 -13.71
CA THR A 551 18.50 13.55 -14.21
C THR A 551 18.80 14.21 -15.56
N GLY A 552 17.80 14.39 -16.41
CA GLY A 552 17.92 14.94 -17.77
C GLY A 552 18.57 14.02 -18.81
N ASN A 553 18.83 12.75 -18.46
CA ASN A 553 19.51 11.81 -19.34
C ASN A 553 18.56 11.18 -20.36
N ILE A 554 19.15 10.72 -21.46
CA ILE A 554 18.48 9.90 -22.46
C ILE A 554 19.30 8.62 -22.62
N ILE A 555 18.68 7.47 -22.32
CA ILE A 555 19.28 6.15 -22.51
C ILE A 555 18.65 5.50 -23.73
N ASN A 556 19.45 5.23 -24.75
CA ASN A 556 19.01 4.46 -25.90
C ASN A 556 19.04 2.96 -25.58
N VAL A 557 17.96 2.27 -25.88
CA VAL A 557 17.86 0.80 -25.83
C VAL A 557 17.37 0.36 -27.21
N ASP A 558 18.31 0.31 -28.15
CA ASP A 558 18.04 0.21 -29.59
C ASP A 558 19.01 -0.73 -30.33
N ALA A 559 19.71 -1.60 -29.59
CA ALA A 559 20.78 -2.47 -30.09
C ALA A 559 21.90 -1.72 -30.86
N GLY A 560 22.14 -0.45 -30.51
CA GLY A 560 23.18 0.38 -31.08
C GLY A 560 22.76 0.97 -32.42
N ASN A 561 21.61 1.64 -32.48
CA ASN A 561 21.22 2.37 -33.68
C ASN A 561 22.00 3.69 -33.79
N ALA A 562 22.98 3.74 -34.71
CA ALA A 562 23.89 4.88 -34.86
C ALA A 562 23.18 6.22 -35.16
N GLN A 563 21.97 6.17 -35.73
CA GLN A 563 21.19 7.39 -36.01
C GLN A 563 20.62 8.03 -34.75
N SER A 564 20.36 7.26 -33.69
CA SER A 564 19.81 7.75 -32.42
C SER A 564 20.87 8.19 -31.42
N PHE A 565 22.15 8.16 -31.75
CA PHE A 565 23.20 8.59 -30.82
C PHE A 565 22.93 10.00 -30.31
N THR A 566 22.77 10.12 -29.00
CA THR A 566 22.50 11.39 -28.33
C THR A 566 23.71 12.31 -28.53
N ARG A 567 23.47 13.52 -29.04
CA ARG A 567 24.49 14.55 -29.25
C ARG A 567 24.02 15.87 -28.67
#